data_AF-A0A1E5H9F9-F1
#
_entry.id   AF-A0A1E5H9F9-F1
#
_cell.length_a   1.000
_cell.length_b   1.000
_cell.length_c   1.000
_cell.angle_alpha   90.00
_cell.angle_beta   90.00
_cell.angle_gamma   90.00
#
_symmetry.space_group_name_H-M   'P 1'
#
loop_
_entity.id
_entity.type
_entity.pdbx_description
1 polymer ?
#
loop_
_entity_poly.entity_id
_entity_poly.type
_entity_poly.pdbx_seq_one_letter_code
_entity_poly.pdbx_strand_id
1 'polypeptide(L)'
;MKKKPKLVVLCIVISFIGYKGLEYLKIKNVFDEMYYTEIKDIKKQTANGFPKMKQIKSWDRKKVQTFDDLTIINEQYKKEFLKQDENLTFHFGYTDKILSFVYTKKIDNGVFLQMGYSYFVKEKLLKVKVNVTLSGVDELDPTTNKEIEKYLDKYQISKEFLRNKSNEILYNTVIKDWVESYDSSFTVKNIGEVTIERDQLLK
;
A
#
# COMPACT_ATOMS: atom_id res chain seq x y z
N MET A 1 18.31 17.14 50.92
CA MET A 1 18.57 16.75 49.51
C MET A 1 17.60 17.50 48.59
N LYS A 2 18.04 18.55 47.89
CA LYS A 2 17.19 19.30 46.95
C LYS A 2 17.14 18.53 45.62
N LYS A 3 16.00 17.89 45.31
CA LYS A 3 15.79 17.21 44.02
C LYS A 3 16.03 18.20 42.88
N LYS A 4 16.83 17.82 41.88
CA LYS A 4 17.13 18.64 40.69
C LYS A 4 16.07 18.35 39.62
N PRO A 5 14.93 19.08 39.55
CA PRO A 5 13.87 18.78 38.58
C PRO A 5 14.36 18.82 37.14
N LYS A 6 15.37 19.66 36.84
CA LYS A 6 15.98 19.77 35.51
C LYS A 6 16.65 18.49 35.01
N LEU A 7 17.25 17.68 35.90
CA LEU A 7 17.90 16.42 35.52
C LEU A 7 16.86 15.33 35.20
N VAL A 8 15.76 15.31 35.95
CA VAL A 8 14.63 14.40 35.72
C VAL A 8 13.94 14.72 34.40
N VAL A 9 13.72 16.01 34.10
CA VAL A 9 13.14 16.45 32.82
C VAL A 9 14.04 16.08 31.63
N LEU A 10 15.36 16.27 31.74
CA LEU A 10 16.29 15.89 30.68
C LEU A 10 16.31 14.38 30.40
N CYS A 11 16.28 13.55 31.44
CA CYS A 11 16.19 12.10 31.28
C CYS A 11 14.88 11.68 30.61
N ILE A 12 13.74 12.29 30.97
CA ILE A 12 12.44 12.02 30.32
C ILE A 12 12.51 12.40 28.83
N VAL A 13 13.10 13.54 28.48
CA VAL A 13 13.26 13.97 27.08
C VAL A 13 14.14 12.99 26.29
N ILE A 14 15.28 12.55 26.85
CA ILE A 14 16.18 11.58 26.21
C ILE A 14 15.48 10.22 26.04
N SER A 15 14.72 9.77 27.04
CA SER A 15 13.94 8.53 26.95
C SER A 15 12.82 8.63 25.92
N PHE A 16 12.14 9.77 25.79
CA PHE A 16 11.13 10.00 24.75
C PHE A 16 11.74 10.06 23.34
N ILE A 17 12.90 10.69 23.18
CA ILE A 17 13.64 10.73 21.91
C ILE A 17 14.17 9.34 21.55
N GLY A 18 14.73 8.61 22.51
CA GLY A 18 15.22 7.24 22.33
C GLY A 18 14.09 6.27 21.98
N TYR A 19 12.95 6.36 22.67
CA TYR A 19 11.79 5.52 22.39
C TYR A 19 11.21 5.79 20.99
N LYS A 20 11.03 7.06 20.60
CA LYS A 20 10.60 7.38 19.23
C LYS A 20 11.67 6.98 18.20
N GLY A 21 12.95 7.16 18.51
CA GLY A 21 14.07 6.78 17.65
C GLY A 21 14.10 5.28 17.32
N LEU A 22 13.72 4.41 18.27
CA LEU A 22 13.63 2.96 18.06
C LEU A 22 12.53 2.56 17.06
N GLU A 23 11.45 3.32 16.93
CA GLU A 23 10.43 3.11 15.87
C GLU A 23 10.93 3.56 14.50
N TYR A 24 11.66 4.69 14.43
CA TYR A 24 12.25 5.19 13.18
C TYR A 24 13.28 4.24 12.57
N LEU A 25 14.01 3.45 13.38
CA LEU A 25 14.95 2.46 12.87
C LEU A 25 14.29 1.36 12.01
N LYS A 26 12.96 1.16 12.14
CA LYS A 26 12.20 0.18 11.34
C LYS A 26 11.82 0.71 9.96
N ILE A 27 11.83 2.02 9.78
CA ILE A 27 11.44 2.71 8.55
C ILE A 27 12.65 2.80 7.63
N LYS A 28 12.62 2.02 6.54
CA LYS A 28 13.71 1.98 5.56
C LYS A 28 13.31 2.46 4.18
N ASN A 29 12.00 2.46 3.90
CA ASN A 29 11.43 2.91 2.64
C ASN A 29 10.01 3.46 2.85
N VAL A 30 9.45 4.04 1.78
CA VAL A 30 8.11 4.65 1.79
C VAL A 30 6.99 3.66 2.15
N PHE A 31 7.14 2.38 1.81
CA PHE A 31 6.12 1.36 2.12
C PHE A 31 6.13 0.96 3.61
N ASP A 32 7.30 1.03 4.26
CA ASP A 32 7.36 0.95 5.73
C ASP A 32 6.60 2.11 6.37
N GLU A 33 6.79 3.35 5.89
CA GLU A 33 6.05 4.50 6.41
C GLU A 33 4.54 4.30 6.27
N MET A 34 4.08 3.91 5.09
CA MET A 34 2.67 3.59 4.83
C MET A 34 2.14 2.54 5.81
N TYR A 35 2.82 1.40 5.92
CA TYR A 35 2.40 0.29 6.77
C TYR A 35 2.36 0.67 8.26
N TYR A 36 3.47 1.17 8.81
CA TYR A 36 3.55 1.44 10.24
C TYR A 36 2.68 2.63 10.66
N THR A 37 2.46 3.62 9.78
CA THR A 37 1.51 4.71 10.04
C THR A 37 0.10 4.16 10.18
N GLU A 38 -0.35 3.36 9.23
CA GLU A 38 -1.71 2.81 9.27
C GLU A 38 -1.92 1.91 10.50
N ILE A 39 -0.98 1.01 10.79
CA ILE A 39 -1.06 0.15 11.99
C ILE A 39 -1.14 1.01 13.27
N LYS A 40 -0.36 2.10 13.34
CA LYS A 40 -0.37 2.99 14.50
C LYS A 40 -1.69 3.73 14.65
N ASP A 41 -2.31 4.15 13.56
CA ASP A 41 -3.54 4.95 13.60
C ASP A 41 -4.79 4.09 13.83
N ILE A 42 -4.82 2.86 13.30
CA ILE A 42 -5.83 1.86 13.68
C ILE A 42 -5.70 1.53 15.19
N LYS A 43 -4.48 1.36 15.72
CA LYS A 43 -4.27 1.13 17.18
C LYS A 43 -4.80 2.27 18.06
N LYS A 44 -4.79 3.49 17.54
CA LYS A 44 -5.32 4.66 18.25
C LYS A 44 -6.81 4.89 18.04
N GLN A 45 -7.46 4.07 17.22
CA GLN A 45 -8.89 4.20 16.86
C GLN A 45 -9.24 5.61 16.35
N THR A 46 -8.32 6.25 15.61
CA THR A 46 -8.61 7.58 15.06
C THR A 46 -9.59 7.45 13.91
N ALA A 47 -10.62 8.32 13.87
CA ALA A 47 -11.65 8.29 12.83
C ALA A 47 -11.18 8.77 11.45
N ASN A 48 -9.97 9.33 11.35
CA ASN A 48 -9.37 9.74 10.08
C ASN A 48 -8.75 8.50 9.42
N GLY A 49 -8.96 8.33 8.09
CA GLY A 49 -8.66 7.12 7.29
C GLY A 49 -7.19 6.75 7.21
N PHE A 50 -6.66 6.37 6.03
CA PHE A 50 -5.21 6.32 5.76
C PHE A 50 -4.65 7.76 5.94
N PRO A 51 -4.38 8.18 7.17
CA PRO A 51 -5.05 9.25 7.95
C PRO A 51 -4.93 10.73 7.55
N LYS A 52 -4.36 11.02 6.39
CA LYS A 52 -4.37 12.36 5.77
C LYS A 52 -4.65 12.34 4.27
N MET A 53 -4.63 11.18 3.63
CA MET A 53 -4.87 11.08 2.20
C MET A 53 -6.34 11.32 1.89
N LYS A 54 -6.63 12.48 1.29
CA LYS A 54 -7.99 12.85 0.86
C LYS A 54 -8.60 11.87 -0.14
N GLN A 55 -7.76 11.09 -0.82
CA GLN A 55 -8.10 10.10 -1.83
C GLN A 55 -8.68 8.81 -1.23
N ILE A 56 -8.52 8.56 0.07
CA ILE A 56 -9.02 7.35 0.71
C ILE A 56 -10.42 7.58 1.28
N LYS A 57 -11.33 6.61 1.08
CA LYS A 57 -12.68 6.63 1.65
C LYS A 57 -12.63 6.51 3.17
N SER A 58 -13.38 7.38 3.85
CA SER A 58 -13.52 7.31 5.30
C SER A 58 -14.49 6.20 5.69
N TRP A 59 -14.21 5.50 6.79
CA TRP A 59 -15.11 4.52 7.40
C TRP A 59 -14.89 4.47 8.92
N ASP A 60 -15.84 3.87 9.66
CA ASP A 60 -15.80 3.83 11.12
C ASP A 60 -14.79 2.81 11.66
N ARG A 61 -13.59 3.30 11.98
CA ARG A 61 -12.46 2.53 12.53
C ARG A 61 -12.68 2.01 13.95
N LYS A 62 -13.68 2.52 14.70
CA LYS A 62 -14.00 2.05 16.07
C LYS A 62 -14.53 0.62 16.08
N LYS A 63 -14.95 0.10 14.93
CA LYS A 63 -15.46 -1.27 14.77
C LYS A 63 -14.34 -2.33 14.72
N VAL A 64 -13.08 -1.93 14.65
CA VAL A 64 -11.94 -2.85 14.76
C VAL A 64 -11.79 -3.25 16.24
N GLN A 65 -12.53 -4.29 16.67
CA GLN A 65 -12.71 -4.59 18.10
C GLN A 65 -11.45 -5.15 18.79
N THR A 66 -10.55 -5.86 18.11
CA THR A 66 -9.29 -6.36 18.69
C THR A 66 -8.27 -6.65 17.60
N PHE A 67 -6.99 -6.39 17.87
CA PHE A 67 -5.85 -6.68 16.98
C PHE A 67 -5.44 -8.16 16.97
N ASP A 68 -6.17 -9.02 17.66
CA ASP A 68 -5.69 -10.35 18.01
C ASP A 68 -6.09 -11.46 17.01
N ASP A 69 -6.97 -11.21 16.04
CA ASP A 69 -7.30 -12.24 15.06
C ASP A 69 -7.35 -11.69 13.63
N LEU A 70 -6.37 -12.10 12.81
CA LEU A 70 -6.41 -12.14 11.34
C LEU A 70 -6.89 -10.86 10.62
N THR A 71 -6.71 -9.68 11.22
CA THR A 71 -7.34 -8.46 10.72
C THR A 71 -6.61 -7.94 9.49
N ILE A 72 -7.19 -8.16 8.31
CA ILE A 72 -6.84 -7.41 7.10
C ILE A 72 -7.65 -6.12 7.14
N ILE A 73 -6.95 -4.98 7.19
CA ILE A 73 -7.60 -3.67 7.06
C ILE A 73 -7.63 -3.31 5.58
N ASN A 74 -8.83 -2.97 5.09
CA ASN A 74 -9.04 -2.60 3.70
C ASN A 74 -9.29 -1.10 3.58
N GLU A 75 -8.50 -0.43 2.76
CA GLU A 75 -8.67 0.99 2.44
C GLU A 75 -9.00 1.15 0.96
N GLN A 76 -10.08 1.86 0.65
CA GLN A 76 -10.54 2.05 -0.72
C GLN A 76 -10.18 3.44 -1.22
N TYR A 77 -9.59 3.52 -2.42
CA TYR A 77 -9.50 4.78 -3.14
C TYR A 77 -10.89 5.27 -3.55
N LYS A 78 -11.08 6.58 -3.46
CA LYS A 78 -12.23 7.31 -3.94
C LYS A 78 -12.21 7.35 -5.47
N LYS A 79 -13.37 7.06 -6.08
CA LYS A 79 -13.48 6.92 -7.54
C LYS A 79 -13.23 8.22 -8.28
N GLU A 80 -13.52 9.37 -7.65
CA GLU A 80 -13.28 10.69 -8.24
C GLU A 80 -11.79 11.05 -8.42
N PHE A 81 -10.88 10.31 -7.79
CA PHE A 81 -9.43 10.45 -7.99
C PHE A 81 -8.86 9.44 -8.99
N LEU A 82 -9.71 8.62 -9.60
CA LEU A 82 -9.33 7.61 -10.59
C LEU A 82 -10.04 7.89 -11.92
N LYS A 83 -9.52 7.30 -13.00
CA LYS A 83 -10.22 7.34 -14.30
C LYS A 83 -11.45 6.43 -14.26
N GLN A 84 -12.36 6.63 -15.20
CA GLN A 84 -13.52 5.76 -15.36
C GLN A 84 -13.08 4.28 -15.44
N ASP A 85 -13.87 3.42 -14.80
CA ASP A 85 -13.66 1.97 -14.73
C ASP A 85 -12.38 1.50 -14.03
N GLU A 86 -11.65 2.42 -13.38
CA GLU A 86 -10.50 2.12 -12.53
C GLU A 86 -10.90 2.06 -11.06
N ASN A 87 -10.29 1.12 -10.32
CA ASN A 87 -10.38 1.01 -8.88
C ASN A 87 -8.99 0.75 -8.30
N LEU A 88 -8.76 1.19 -7.07
CA LEU A 88 -7.55 0.94 -6.32
C LEU A 88 -7.93 0.63 -4.86
N THR A 89 -7.44 -0.49 -4.35
CA THR A 89 -7.73 -0.93 -2.99
C THR A 89 -6.41 -1.30 -2.31
N PHE A 90 -6.26 -0.90 -1.06
CA PHE A 90 -5.15 -1.27 -0.20
C PHE A 90 -5.61 -2.29 0.84
N HIS A 91 -4.69 -3.17 1.22
CA HIS A 91 -4.87 -4.18 2.24
C HIS A 91 -3.67 -4.16 3.18
N PHE A 92 -3.91 -4.11 4.48
CA PHE A 92 -2.89 -4.13 5.52
C PHE A 92 -3.07 -5.39 6.36
N GLY A 93 -2.17 -6.35 6.16
CA GLY A 93 -2.10 -7.58 6.95
C GLY A 93 -1.25 -7.36 8.20
N TYR A 94 -1.88 -7.41 9.38
CA TYR A 94 -1.17 -7.23 10.64
C TYR A 94 -0.26 -8.42 10.97
N THR A 95 -0.80 -9.64 10.93
CA THR A 95 -0.08 -10.88 11.30
C THR A 95 1.13 -11.14 10.40
N ASP A 96 0.90 -11.14 9.09
CA ASP A 96 1.94 -11.46 8.11
C ASP A 96 2.88 -10.28 7.82
N LYS A 97 2.54 -9.09 8.32
CA LYS A 97 3.23 -7.83 8.04
C LYS A 97 3.38 -7.60 6.53
N ILE A 98 2.23 -7.52 5.88
CA ILE A 98 2.11 -7.27 4.46
C ILE A 98 1.30 -5.99 4.26
N LEU A 99 1.79 -5.13 3.37
CA LEU A 99 0.99 -4.10 2.72
C LEU A 99 0.77 -4.56 1.29
N SER A 100 -0.47 -4.65 0.82
CA SER A 100 -0.73 -4.83 -0.59
C SER A 100 -1.67 -3.76 -1.12
N PHE A 101 -1.56 -3.48 -2.41
CA PHE A 101 -2.55 -2.71 -3.12
C PHE A 101 -2.81 -3.31 -4.49
N VAL A 102 -4.06 -3.24 -4.93
CA VAL A 102 -4.52 -3.82 -6.17
C VAL A 102 -5.19 -2.74 -6.99
N TYR A 103 -4.57 -2.45 -8.14
CA TYR A 103 -5.20 -1.67 -9.18
C TYR A 103 -6.06 -2.60 -10.04
N THR A 104 -7.27 -2.17 -10.40
CA THR A 104 -8.19 -2.90 -11.26
C THR A 104 -8.77 -1.97 -12.31
N LYS A 105 -8.78 -2.41 -13.58
CA LYS A 105 -9.44 -1.72 -14.69
C LYS A 105 -10.43 -2.66 -15.36
N LYS A 106 -11.70 -2.29 -15.45
CA LYS A 106 -12.64 -3.01 -16.32
C LYS A 106 -12.25 -2.76 -17.79
N ILE A 107 -11.99 -3.83 -18.53
CA ILE A 107 -11.60 -3.78 -19.95
C ILE A 107 -12.81 -4.05 -20.84
N ASP A 108 -13.65 -4.99 -20.42
CA ASP A 108 -14.89 -5.36 -21.10
C ASP A 108 -15.91 -5.83 -20.05
N ASN A 109 -17.13 -6.15 -20.48
CA ASN A 109 -18.13 -6.72 -19.60
C ASN A 109 -17.63 -8.03 -18.97
N GLY A 110 -17.45 -8.03 -17.66
CA GLY A 110 -16.93 -9.17 -16.91
C GLY A 110 -15.44 -9.43 -17.11
N VAL A 111 -14.64 -8.51 -17.65
CA VAL A 111 -13.20 -8.69 -17.84
C VAL A 111 -12.43 -7.56 -17.17
N PHE A 112 -11.47 -7.91 -16.31
CA PHE A 112 -10.75 -6.93 -15.49
C PHE A 112 -9.24 -7.14 -15.58
N LEU A 113 -8.51 -6.11 -15.97
CA LEU A 113 -7.06 -6.09 -15.81
C LEU A 113 -6.72 -5.74 -14.36
N GLN A 114 -5.90 -6.54 -13.71
CA GLN A 114 -5.43 -6.32 -12.35
C GLN A 114 -3.91 -6.19 -12.29
N MET A 115 -3.44 -5.26 -11.47
CA MET A 115 -2.03 -5.16 -11.09
C MET A 115 -1.95 -5.19 -9.57
N GLY A 116 -1.38 -6.27 -9.04
CA GLY A 116 -1.19 -6.48 -7.61
C GLY A 116 0.21 -6.09 -7.18
N TYR A 117 0.31 -5.38 -6.08
CA TYR A 117 1.55 -4.94 -5.47
C TYR A 117 1.57 -5.46 -4.04
N SER A 118 2.46 -6.40 -3.73
CA SER A 118 2.57 -7.01 -2.41
C SER A 118 3.91 -6.66 -1.78
N TYR A 119 3.89 -5.78 -0.80
CA TYR A 119 5.04 -5.38 0.00
C TYR A 119 5.14 -6.24 1.25
N PHE A 120 6.22 -7.00 1.34
CA PHE A 120 6.58 -7.80 2.49
C PHE A 120 7.49 -6.99 3.41
N VAL A 121 6.97 -6.56 4.56
CA VAL A 121 7.60 -5.54 5.43
C VAL A 121 8.90 -6.03 6.04
N LYS A 122 9.03 -7.34 6.31
CA LYS A 122 10.26 -7.91 6.91
C LYS A 122 11.40 -7.96 5.89
N GLU A 123 11.08 -8.33 4.67
CA GLU A 123 12.00 -8.58 3.57
C GLU A 123 12.37 -7.30 2.80
N LYS A 124 11.65 -6.19 3.04
CA LYS A 124 11.76 -4.95 2.27
C LYS A 124 11.59 -5.20 0.77
N LEU A 125 10.62 -6.06 0.44
CA LEU A 125 10.41 -6.58 -0.90
C LEU A 125 9.02 -6.25 -1.40
N LEU A 126 8.94 -5.52 -2.52
CA LEU A 126 7.70 -5.28 -3.25
C LEU A 126 7.64 -6.21 -4.47
N LYS A 127 6.68 -7.14 -4.48
CA LYS A 127 6.36 -7.97 -5.65
C LYS A 127 5.22 -7.35 -6.44
N VAL A 128 5.43 -7.14 -7.74
CA VAL A 128 4.43 -6.62 -8.67
C VAL A 128 4.00 -7.73 -9.62
N LYS A 129 2.71 -8.04 -9.64
CA LYS A 129 2.10 -9.05 -10.52
C LYS A 129 1.04 -8.44 -11.41
N VAL A 130 0.92 -8.96 -12.63
CA VAL A 130 -0.18 -8.63 -13.54
C VAL A 130 -1.11 -9.84 -13.62
N ASN A 131 -2.41 -9.61 -13.59
CA ASN A 131 -3.42 -10.63 -13.80
C ASN A 131 -4.57 -10.08 -14.65
N VAL A 132 -5.38 -10.96 -15.23
CA VAL A 132 -6.66 -10.61 -15.85
C VAL A 132 -7.72 -11.48 -15.21
N THR A 133 -8.78 -10.93 -14.63
CA THR A 133 -9.84 -11.72 -13.99
C THR A 133 -11.15 -11.64 -14.76
N LEU A 134 -11.93 -12.72 -14.71
CA LEU A 134 -13.22 -12.83 -15.38
C LEU A 134 -14.36 -12.93 -14.36
N SER A 135 -15.36 -12.05 -14.43
CA SER A 135 -16.56 -12.15 -13.57
C SER A 135 -17.58 -13.12 -14.16
N GLY A 136 -18.12 -14.00 -13.32
CA GLY A 136 -19.22 -14.90 -13.67
C GLY A 136 -18.81 -16.24 -14.29
N VAL A 137 -17.53 -16.59 -14.21
CA VAL A 137 -17.02 -17.92 -14.60
C VAL A 137 -16.27 -18.48 -13.41
N ASP A 138 -16.86 -19.48 -12.74
CA ASP A 138 -16.32 -20.04 -11.50
C ASP A 138 -14.95 -20.74 -11.65
N GLU A 139 -14.36 -20.83 -12.86
CA GLU A 139 -13.17 -21.63 -13.14
C GLU A 139 -12.10 -21.02 -14.08
N LEU A 140 -12.21 -19.78 -14.59
CA LEU A 140 -11.30 -19.31 -15.66
C LEU A 140 -10.58 -17.98 -15.37
N ASP A 141 -10.03 -17.83 -14.16
CA ASP A 141 -8.91 -16.90 -14.01
C ASP A 141 -7.68 -17.51 -14.72
N PRO A 142 -7.03 -16.78 -15.65
CA PRO A 142 -5.73 -17.16 -16.21
C PRO A 142 -4.77 -17.52 -15.07
N THR A 143 -4.26 -18.75 -15.09
CA THR A 143 -3.32 -19.22 -14.06
C THR A 143 -1.88 -19.09 -14.51
N THR A 144 -1.66 -18.88 -15.82
CA THR A 144 -0.34 -18.80 -16.43
C THR A 144 -0.13 -17.51 -17.22
N ASN A 145 1.13 -17.05 -17.30
CA ASN A 145 1.49 -15.89 -18.13
C ASN A 145 1.07 -16.06 -19.60
N LYS A 146 1.12 -17.29 -20.15
CA LYS A 146 0.69 -17.56 -21.54
C LYS A 146 -0.81 -17.33 -21.74
N GLU A 147 -1.63 -17.68 -20.76
CA GLU A 147 -3.08 -17.42 -20.81
C GLU A 147 -3.36 -15.92 -20.67
N ILE A 148 -2.65 -15.25 -19.76
CA ILE A 148 -2.74 -13.79 -19.61
C ILE A 148 -2.37 -13.10 -20.93
N GLU A 149 -1.27 -13.49 -21.59
CA GLU A 149 -0.85 -12.94 -22.88
C GLU A 149 -1.94 -13.07 -23.96
N LYS A 150 -2.64 -14.20 -24.05
CA LYS A 150 -3.77 -14.37 -24.99
C LYS A 150 -4.89 -13.36 -24.75
N TYR A 151 -5.21 -13.07 -23.48
CA TYR A 151 -6.22 -12.06 -23.15
C TYR A 151 -5.72 -10.65 -23.46
N LEU A 152 -4.46 -10.34 -23.16
CA LEU A 152 -3.85 -9.07 -23.51
C LEU A 152 -3.88 -8.84 -25.01
N ASP A 153 -3.54 -9.84 -25.82
CA ASP A 153 -3.60 -9.78 -27.29
C ASP A 153 -5.03 -9.58 -27.79
N LYS A 154 -6.00 -10.34 -27.26
CA LYS A 154 -7.43 -10.22 -27.62
C LYS A 154 -7.95 -8.79 -27.43
N TYR A 155 -7.55 -8.13 -26.35
CA TYR A 155 -7.96 -6.76 -26.04
C TYR A 155 -6.94 -5.69 -26.46
N GLN A 156 -5.93 -6.06 -27.26
CA GLN A 156 -4.92 -5.15 -27.80
C GLN A 156 -4.15 -4.37 -26.71
N ILE A 157 -3.91 -5.01 -25.56
CA ILE A 157 -3.18 -4.43 -24.44
C ILE A 157 -1.69 -4.76 -24.58
N SER A 158 -0.88 -3.76 -24.91
CA SER A 158 0.56 -3.95 -25.09
C SER A 158 1.32 -4.07 -23.76
N LYS A 159 2.47 -4.76 -23.78
CA LYS A 159 3.41 -4.78 -22.63
C LYS A 159 3.90 -3.38 -22.26
N GLU A 160 4.05 -2.49 -23.24
CA GLU A 160 4.38 -1.09 -23.00
C GLU A 160 3.29 -0.39 -22.19
N PHE A 161 2.01 -0.57 -22.56
CA PHE A 161 0.89 -0.04 -21.78
C PHE A 161 0.91 -0.56 -20.34
N LEU A 162 1.13 -1.87 -20.15
CA LEU A 162 1.20 -2.46 -18.81
C LEU A 162 2.32 -1.86 -17.97
N ARG A 163 3.52 -1.71 -18.53
CA ARG A 163 4.66 -1.12 -17.85
C ARG A 163 4.42 0.35 -17.50
N ASN A 164 3.91 1.13 -18.44
CA ASN A 164 3.62 2.55 -18.24
C ASN A 164 2.53 2.73 -17.18
N LYS A 165 1.44 1.96 -17.25
CA LYS A 165 0.37 2.03 -16.25
C LYS A 165 0.81 1.53 -14.88
N SER A 166 1.64 0.48 -14.82
CA SER A 166 2.20 0.00 -13.54
C SER A 166 3.07 1.08 -12.88
N ASN A 167 3.92 1.76 -13.66
CA ASN A 167 4.75 2.86 -13.15
C ASN A 167 3.91 4.08 -12.76
N GLU A 168 2.87 4.41 -13.52
CA GLU A 168 1.91 5.47 -13.18
C GLU A 168 1.27 5.19 -11.81
N ILE A 169 0.70 4.00 -11.61
CA ILE A 169 0.05 3.62 -10.35
C ILE A 169 1.05 3.63 -9.20
N LEU A 170 2.24 3.04 -9.37
CA LEU A 170 3.21 2.94 -8.29
C LEU A 170 3.76 4.32 -7.89
N TYR A 171 4.34 5.06 -8.85
CA TYR A 171 5.11 6.26 -8.55
C TYR A 171 4.27 7.53 -8.57
N ASN A 172 3.37 7.65 -9.55
CA ASN A 172 2.62 8.90 -9.79
C ASN A 172 1.27 8.94 -9.07
N THR A 173 0.80 7.82 -8.53
CA THR A 173 -0.41 7.74 -7.70
C THR A 173 -0.03 7.36 -6.28
N VAL A 174 0.27 6.09 -6.00
CA VAL A 174 0.41 5.60 -4.61
C VAL A 174 1.51 6.32 -3.82
N ILE A 175 2.73 6.36 -4.36
CA ILE A 175 3.85 7.01 -3.67
C ILE A 175 3.69 8.52 -3.66
N LYS A 176 3.33 9.12 -4.80
CA LYS A 176 3.12 10.57 -4.90
C LYS A 176 2.06 11.07 -3.91
N ASP A 177 0.87 10.47 -3.92
CA ASP A 177 -0.23 10.90 -3.06
C ASP A 177 0.11 10.70 -1.58
N TRP A 178 0.91 9.68 -1.23
CA TRP A 178 1.47 9.52 0.11
C TRP A 178 2.41 10.67 0.48
N VAL A 179 3.45 10.92 -0.31
CA VAL A 179 4.45 11.95 0.04
C VAL A 179 3.87 13.37 0.01
N GLU A 180 2.77 13.61 -0.71
CA GLU A 180 2.06 14.90 -0.69
C GLU A 180 1.10 15.02 0.51
N SER A 181 0.63 13.91 1.07
CA SER A 181 -0.30 13.91 2.21
C SER A 181 0.41 13.83 3.57
N TYR A 182 1.68 13.44 3.58
CA TYR A 182 2.50 13.26 4.78
C TYR A 182 3.82 14.00 4.68
N ASP A 183 4.36 14.36 5.83
CA ASP A 183 5.76 14.78 5.96
C ASP A 183 6.64 13.52 5.88
N SER A 184 6.69 12.92 4.68
CA SER A 184 7.40 11.68 4.40
C SER A 184 8.91 11.91 4.42
N SER A 185 9.65 10.95 4.96
CA SER A 185 11.12 10.94 4.89
C SER A 185 11.64 10.59 3.48
N PHE A 186 10.73 10.19 2.58
CA PHE A 186 11.01 9.72 1.23
C PHE A 186 10.37 10.63 0.19
N THR A 187 10.79 10.46 -1.07
CA THR A 187 10.24 11.19 -2.21
C THR A 187 9.92 10.22 -3.33
N VAL A 188 9.17 10.66 -4.34
CA VAL A 188 8.91 9.86 -5.55
C VAL A 188 10.22 9.41 -6.23
N LYS A 189 11.29 10.20 -6.12
CA LYS A 189 12.61 9.90 -6.71
C LYS A 189 13.51 9.05 -5.81
N ASN A 190 13.30 9.09 -4.50
CA ASN A 190 14.04 8.32 -3.52
C ASN A 190 13.07 7.67 -2.54
N ILE A 191 12.69 6.44 -2.87
CA ILE A 191 11.69 5.66 -2.12
C ILE A 191 12.32 4.88 -0.96
N GLY A 192 13.64 4.97 -0.76
CA GLY A 192 14.39 4.28 0.27
C GLY A 192 14.87 2.87 -0.12
N GLU A 193 15.27 2.12 0.90
CA GLU A 193 15.83 0.76 0.77
C GLU A 193 14.68 -0.25 0.57
N VAL A 194 14.37 -0.54 -0.70
CA VAL A 194 13.36 -1.53 -1.10
C VAL A 194 13.79 -2.26 -2.37
N THR A 195 13.64 -3.57 -2.37
CA THR A 195 13.77 -4.40 -3.57
C THR A 195 12.43 -4.48 -4.27
N ILE A 196 12.41 -4.24 -5.59
CA ILE A 196 11.20 -4.36 -6.41
C ILE A 196 11.36 -5.50 -7.40
N GLU A 197 10.57 -6.55 -7.24
CA GLU A 197 10.47 -7.66 -8.19
C GLU A 197 9.24 -7.48 -9.07
N ARG A 198 9.43 -7.41 -10.38
CA ARG A 198 8.35 -7.25 -11.35
C ARG A 198 8.08 -8.53 -12.12
N ASP A 199 6.79 -8.74 -12.39
CA ASP A 199 6.29 -9.74 -13.32
C ASP A 199 7.04 -9.71 -14.66
N GLN A 200 7.17 -10.87 -15.32
CA GLN A 200 7.73 -10.95 -16.66
C GLN A 200 6.92 -10.13 -17.68
N LEU A 201 5.61 -9.97 -17.47
CA LEU A 201 4.75 -9.16 -18.33
C LEU A 201 5.05 -7.65 -18.26
N LEU A 202 5.83 -7.22 -17.27
CA LEU A 202 6.24 -5.83 -17.06
C LEU A 202 7.71 -5.56 -17.43
N LYS A 203 8.44 -6.58 -17.92
CA LYS A 203 9.84 -6.47 -18.34
C LYS A 203 9.93 -6.02 -19.80
#